data_AF-A0A930F7N6-F1
#
_entry.id   AF-A0A930F7N6-F1
#
_cell.length_a   1.000
_cell.length_b   1.000
_cell.length_c   1.000
_cell.angle_alpha   90.00
_cell.angle_beta   90.00
_cell.angle_gamma   90.00
#
_symmetry.space_group_name_H-M   'P 1'
#
loop_
_entity.id
_entity.type
_entity.pdbx_description
1 polymer ?
#
loop_
_entity_poly.entity_id
_entity_poly.type
_entity_poly.pdbx_seq_one_letter_code
_entity_poly.pdbx_strand_id
1 'polypeptide(L)'
;DYIGPKYLIAQEGVFARAFPIEQEDSKYRCIDLLQYEDTVDITKHFKAEFENSGIMINGKVWTRKVTPVYEEPITIGEIREKRIGLGKYILTGEKLKKFEYLRGGKKILRIRPDGTEYYYSEGSMSEYDSLDLPGRTMLTSEGSVNRSTHIIPDKETGKLRLLTPIEAERLQSFPDDWTNTGMPENRRYFMMGNALVTKVIDRVEPVLREIIEHE
;
A
#
# COMPACT_ATOMS: atom_id res chain seq x y z
N ASP A 1 24.19 -26.36 11.01
CA ASP A 1 23.02 -26.70 10.19
C ASP A 1 22.81 -25.67 9.10
N TYR A 2 22.95 -26.03 7.82
CA TYR A 2 22.74 -25.08 6.72
C TYR A 2 21.25 -24.86 6.49
N ILE A 3 20.76 -23.70 6.91
CA ILE A 3 19.43 -23.23 6.57
C ILE A 3 19.48 -22.72 5.12
N GLY A 4 18.95 -23.51 4.20
CA GLY A 4 18.93 -23.17 2.79
C GLY A 4 17.93 -22.05 2.44
N PRO A 5 18.10 -21.37 1.29
CA PRO A 5 17.21 -20.30 0.84
C PRO A 5 15.72 -20.66 0.83
N LYS A 6 15.42 -21.92 0.53
CA LYS A 6 14.06 -22.45 0.55
C LYS A 6 13.42 -22.39 1.94
N TYR A 7 14.19 -22.76 2.95
CA TYR A 7 13.75 -22.78 4.34
C TYR A 7 13.60 -21.36 4.89
N LEU A 8 14.49 -20.44 4.50
CA LEU A 8 14.37 -19.02 4.84
C LEU A 8 13.11 -18.38 4.24
N ILE A 9 12.78 -18.67 2.97
CA ILE A 9 11.56 -18.13 2.33
C ILE A 9 10.29 -18.64 3.04
N ALA A 10 10.30 -19.88 3.52
CA ALA A 10 9.08 -20.55 3.94
C ALA A 10 8.85 -20.61 5.46
N GLN A 11 9.90 -20.58 6.28
CA GLN A 11 9.79 -20.84 7.72
C GLN A 11 10.64 -19.92 8.59
N GLU A 12 11.94 -19.74 8.30
CA GLU A 12 12.85 -19.06 9.25
C GLU A 12 13.16 -17.60 8.95
N GLY A 13 12.93 -17.15 7.71
CA GLY A 13 13.18 -15.76 7.36
C GLY A 13 12.29 -14.84 8.18
N VAL A 14 12.75 -13.60 8.41
CA VAL A 14 12.03 -12.60 9.23
C VAL A 14 10.55 -12.51 8.84
N PHE A 15 10.27 -12.37 7.54
CA PHE A 15 8.90 -12.29 7.03
C PHE A 15 8.18 -13.63 7.03
N ALA A 16 8.86 -14.77 6.92
CA ALA A 16 8.22 -16.09 6.97
C ALA A 16 7.72 -16.42 8.39
N ARG A 17 8.50 -16.04 9.41
CA ARG A 17 8.13 -16.15 10.82
C ARG A 17 7.02 -15.15 11.18
N ALA A 18 7.12 -13.92 10.70
CA ALA A 18 6.13 -12.88 10.97
C ALA A 18 4.81 -13.10 10.20
N PHE A 19 4.87 -13.48 8.93
CA PHE A 19 3.72 -13.67 8.04
C PHE A 19 3.72 -15.08 7.45
N PRO A 20 3.10 -16.04 8.16
CA PRO A 20 3.05 -17.43 7.72
C PRO A 20 2.41 -17.59 6.35
N ILE A 21 2.87 -18.62 5.64
CA ILE A 21 2.36 -19.02 4.34
C ILE A 21 1.81 -20.45 4.43
N GLU A 22 0.89 -20.78 3.53
CA GLU A 22 0.44 -22.15 3.34
C GLU A 22 1.62 -23.03 2.90
N GLN A 23 1.70 -24.23 3.48
CA GLN A 23 2.77 -25.19 3.18
C GLN A 23 2.41 -25.93 1.88
N GLU A 24 2.70 -25.28 0.76
CA GLU A 24 2.51 -25.85 -0.58
C GLU A 24 3.85 -26.19 -1.26
N ASP A 25 3.82 -27.27 -2.04
CA ASP A 25 4.90 -27.65 -2.94
C ASP A 25 4.88 -26.76 -4.19
N SER A 26 5.50 -25.58 -4.08
CA SER A 26 5.74 -24.70 -5.21
C SER A 26 7.17 -24.81 -5.74
N LYS A 27 7.33 -24.65 -7.06
CA LYS A 27 8.65 -24.68 -7.70
C LYS A 27 9.47 -23.46 -7.30
N TYR A 28 10.71 -23.71 -6.89
CA TYR A 28 11.70 -22.67 -6.66
C TYR A 28 12.46 -22.36 -7.94
N ARG A 29 12.72 -21.07 -8.18
CA ARG A 29 13.61 -20.59 -9.22
C ARG A 29 14.81 -19.90 -8.57
N CYS A 30 15.99 -20.09 -9.14
CA CYS A 30 17.20 -19.37 -8.77
C CYS A 30 17.64 -18.54 -9.98
N ILE A 31 17.81 -17.24 -9.80
CA ILE A 31 18.29 -16.31 -10.81
C ILE A 31 19.64 -15.81 -10.33
N ASP A 32 20.69 -16.02 -11.11
CA ASP A 32 22.03 -15.53 -10.79
C ASP A 32 22.20 -14.13 -11.39
N LEU A 33 22.30 -13.10 -10.56
CA LEU A 33 22.53 -11.73 -11.01
C LEU A 33 24.02 -11.45 -11.24
N LEU A 34 24.92 -12.31 -10.78
CA LEU A 34 26.36 -12.18 -11.02
C LEU A 34 26.77 -12.54 -12.45
N GLN A 35 25.84 -13.04 -13.26
CA GLN A 35 26.06 -13.29 -14.69
C GLN A 35 26.14 -12.01 -15.53
N TYR A 36 25.74 -10.87 -14.96
CA TYR A 36 25.78 -9.57 -15.63
C TYR A 36 27.00 -8.78 -15.16
N GLU A 37 27.62 -8.04 -16.07
CA GLU A 37 28.84 -7.29 -15.76
C GLU A 37 28.56 -6.05 -14.90
N ASP A 38 27.49 -5.32 -15.21
CA ASP A 38 27.09 -4.10 -14.52
C ASP A 38 25.57 -3.82 -14.62
N THR A 39 25.14 -2.68 -14.08
CA THR A 39 23.72 -2.27 -14.09
C THR A 39 23.19 -1.91 -15.47
N VAL A 40 24.06 -1.49 -16.40
CA VAL A 40 23.69 -1.17 -17.79
C VAL A 40 23.39 -2.47 -18.54
N ASP A 41 24.22 -3.49 -18.33
CA ASP A 41 24.04 -4.83 -18.89
C ASP A 41 22.75 -5.49 -18.37
N ILE A 42 22.50 -5.43 -17.06
CA ILE A 42 21.22 -5.88 -16.46
C ILE A 42 20.04 -5.18 -17.14
N THR A 43 20.08 -3.85 -17.28
CA THR A 43 18.95 -3.09 -17.86
C THR A 43 18.62 -3.51 -19.29
N LYS A 44 19.63 -3.89 -20.08
CA LYS A 44 19.46 -4.29 -21.48
C LYS A 44 19.11 -5.77 -21.66
N HIS A 45 19.64 -6.63 -20.80
CA HIS A 45 19.67 -8.08 -21.05
C HIS A 45 18.95 -8.91 -19.97
N PHE A 46 18.51 -8.31 -18.86
CA PHE A 46 17.77 -9.03 -17.84
C PHE A 46 16.46 -9.61 -18.39
N LYS A 47 16.32 -10.93 -18.26
CA LYS A 47 15.12 -11.66 -18.71
C LYS A 47 14.82 -12.81 -17.75
N ALA A 48 14.12 -12.47 -16.67
CA ALA A 48 13.51 -13.45 -15.78
C ALA A 48 12.25 -12.84 -15.14
N GLU A 49 11.40 -13.71 -14.60
CA GLU A 49 10.23 -13.32 -13.83
C GLU A 49 10.49 -13.63 -12.36
N PHE A 50 10.17 -12.68 -11.49
CA PHE A 50 10.10 -12.91 -10.06
C PHE A 50 8.70 -13.38 -9.69
N GLU A 51 8.63 -14.34 -8.77
CA GLU A 51 7.37 -14.73 -8.14
C GLU A 51 7.05 -13.77 -6.99
N ASN A 52 5.90 -13.97 -6.32
CA ASN A 52 5.43 -13.08 -5.26
C ASN A 52 6.21 -13.18 -3.92
N SER A 53 7.18 -14.08 -3.79
CA SER A 53 8.08 -14.17 -2.65
C SER A 53 9.48 -14.61 -3.06
N GLY A 54 10.49 -14.19 -2.31
CA GLY A 54 11.88 -14.55 -2.56
C GLY A 54 12.86 -13.91 -1.61
N ILE A 55 14.11 -14.38 -1.68
CA ILE A 55 15.26 -13.80 -0.97
C ILE A 55 16.44 -13.68 -1.93
N MET A 56 17.33 -12.74 -1.66
CA MET A 56 18.60 -12.61 -2.37
C MET A 56 19.76 -12.85 -1.39
N ILE A 57 20.68 -13.74 -1.76
CA ILE A 57 21.89 -14.07 -1.00
C ILE A 57 23.04 -14.19 -2.00
N ASN A 58 24.11 -13.44 -1.78
CA ASN A 58 25.33 -13.47 -2.61
C ASN A 58 25.05 -13.32 -4.12
N GLY A 59 24.23 -12.33 -4.50
CA GLY A 59 23.90 -12.03 -5.89
C GLY A 59 22.95 -13.04 -6.57
N LYS A 60 22.53 -14.10 -5.87
CA LYS A 60 21.54 -15.05 -6.36
C LYS A 60 20.18 -14.75 -5.73
N VAL A 61 19.14 -14.71 -6.55
CA VAL A 61 17.76 -14.53 -6.12
C VAL A 61 17.06 -15.88 -6.16
N TRP A 62 16.54 -16.32 -5.01
CA TRP A 62 15.63 -17.46 -4.93
C TRP A 62 14.22 -16.92 -4.83
N THR A 63 13.34 -17.34 -5.73
CA THR A 63 11.96 -16.87 -5.77
C THR A 63 11.00 -18.03 -6.00
N ARG A 64 9.83 -17.96 -5.38
CA ARG A 64 8.77 -18.97 -5.48
C ARG A 64 7.41 -18.33 -5.30
N LYS A 65 6.38 -18.95 -5.87
CA LYS A 65 5.01 -18.59 -5.58
C LYS A 65 4.63 -19.09 -4.19
N VAL A 66 4.03 -18.23 -3.38
CA VAL A 66 3.50 -18.56 -2.05
C VAL A 66 2.06 -18.08 -1.92
N THR A 67 1.30 -18.76 -1.09
CA THR A 67 -0.02 -18.31 -0.65
C THR A 67 0.10 -17.89 0.81
N PRO A 68 -0.12 -16.61 1.17
CA PRO A 68 -0.09 -16.20 2.57
C PRO A 68 -1.27 -16.80 3.32
N VAL A 69 -1.09 -17.10 4.61
CA VAL A 69 -2.24 -17.41 5.47
C VAL A 69 -2.99 -16.10 5.70
N TYR A 70 -4.20 -16.02 5.15
CA TYR A 70 -5.03 -14.82 5.25
C TYR A 70 -5.65 -14.67 6.64
N GLU A 71 -5.74 -13.42 7.10
CA GLU A 71 -6.40 -13.02 8.33
C GLU A 71 -7.53 -12.04 8.01
N GLU A 72 -8.52 -11.96 8.89
CA GLU A 72 -9.61 -11.00 8.74
C GLU A 72 -9.06 -9.57 8.73
N PRO A 73 -9.31 -8.78 7.66
CA PRO A 73 -8.78 -7.44 7.55
C PRO A 73 -9.55 -6.47 8.43
N ILE A 74 -8.87 -5.42 8.88
CA ILE A 74 -9.55 -4.25 9.45
C ILE A 74 -10.09 -3.43 8.29
N THR A 75 -11.40 -3.29 8.26
CA THR A 75 -12.12 -2.61 7.18
C THR A 75 -12.09 -1.09 7.34
N ILE A 76 -12.32 -0.38 6.24
CA ILE A 76 -12.55 1.08 6.27
C ILE A 76 -13.71 1.42 7.22
N GLY A 77 -14.74 0.58 7.31
CA GLY A 77 -15.88 0.77 8.21
C GLY A 77 -15.50 0.77 9.69
N GLU A 78 -14.54 -0.06 10.08
CA GLU A 78 -14.10 -0.20 11.47
C GLU A 78 -13.21 0.95 11.96
N ILE A 79 -12.39 1.53 11.08
CA ILE A 79 -11.52 2.66 11.44
C ILE A 79 -12.28 3.99 11.55
N ARG A 80 -13.54 4.04 11.13
CA ARG A 80 -14.35 5.27 11.12
C ARG A 80 -14.48 5.89 12.50
N GLU A 81 -14.49 7.21 12.51
CA GLU A 81 -14.84 7.93 13.72
C GLU A 81 -16.31 7.73 14.09
N LYS A 82 -16.55 7.51 15.38
CA LYS A 82 -17.89 7.38 15.96
C LYS A 82 -18.50 8.72 16.36
N ARG A 83 -17.69 9.78 16.41
CA ARG A 83 -18.14 11.12 16.83
C ARG A 83 -19.07 11.74 15.78
N ILE A 84 -19.94 12.61 16.26
CA ILE A 84 -20.85 13.43 15.46
C ILE A 84 -20.14 14.70 14.96
N GLY A 85 -20.72 15.39 13.97
CA GLY A 85 -20.26 16.72 13.58
C GLY A 85 -19.08 16.73 12.59
N LEU A 86 -18.96 15.71 11.75
CA LEU A 86 -17.92 15.61 10.70
C LEU A 86 -18.24 16.46 9.45
N GLY A 87 -19.17 17.41 9.56
CA GLY A 87 -19.67 18.23 8.44
C GLY A 87 -18.59 18.95 7.64
N LYS A 88 -17.48 19.33 8.28
CA LYS A 88 -16.34 19.99 7.61
C LYS A 88 -15.64 19.12 6.56
N TYR A 89 -15.79 17.80 6.63
CA TYR A 89 -15.19 16.85 5.68
C TYR A 89 -16.14 16.46 4.54
N ILE A 90 -17.43 16.81 4.63
CA ILE A 90 -18.43 16.51 3.61
C ILE A 90 -18.07 17.22 2.31
N LEU A 91 -18.07 16.47 1.22
CA LEU A 91 -17.82 16.97 -0.12
C LEU A 91 -19.06 17.70 -0.63
N THR A 92 -18.88 18.95 -1.03
CA THR A 92 -19.94 19.78 -1.62
C THR A 92 -19.42 20.61 -2.78
N GLY A 93 -20.33 21.13 -3.60
CA GLY A 93 -20.03 22.10 -4.66
C GLY A 93 -18.97 21.63 -5.66
N GLU A 94 -18.01 22.50 -5.94
CA GLU A 94 -16.94 22.24 -6.92
C GLU A 94 -16.03 21.07 -6.55
N LYS A 95 -15.82 20.83 -5.25
CA LYS A 95 -14.94 19.75 -4.80
C LYS A 95 -15.51 18.39 -5.15
N LEU A 96 -16.82 18.20 -4.95
CA LEU A 96 -17.53 16.97 -5.33
C LEU A 96 -17.46 16.74 -6.86
N LYS A 97 -17.82 17.76 -7.66
CA LYS A 97 -17.73 17.70 -9.13
C LYS A 97 -16.32 17.36 -9.63
N LYS A 98 -15.30 17.89 -8.97
CA LYS A 98 -13.90 17.59 -9.31
C LYS A 98 -13.55 16.13 -9.03
N PHE A 99 -14.02 15.54 -7.93
CA PHE A 99 -13.84 14.10 -7.68
C PHE A 99 -14.60 13.23 -8.67
N GLU A 100 -15.85 13.57 -9.00
CA GLU A 100 -16.64 12.87 -10.03
C GLU A 100 -15.89 12.85 -11.38
N TYR A 101 -15.33 13.98 -11.82
CA TYR A 101 -14.52 14.06 -13.04
C TYR A 101 -13.22 13.24 -12.95
N LEU A 102 -12.52 13.31 -11.81
CA LEU A 102 -11.27 12.59 -11.61
C LEU A 102 -11.48 11.07 -11.57
N ARG A 103 -12.56 10.60 -10.94
CA ARG A 103 -12.90 9.17 -10.83
C ARG A 103 -13.65 8.64 -12.05
N GLY A 104 -14.26 9.52 -12.84
CA GLY A 104 -14.90 9.20 -14.12
C GLY A 104 -13.91 8.78 -15.21
N GLY A 105 -14.38 7.88 -16.08
CA GLY A 105 -13.63 7.47 -17.27
C GLY A 105 -13.48 8.63 -18.25
N LYS A 106 -12.29 8.78 -18.83
CA LYS A 106 -11.98 9.86 -19.77
C LYS A 106 -11.01 9.41 -20.85
N LYS A 107 -11.19 9.97 -22.04
CA LYS A 107 -10.30 9.78 -23.19
C LYS A 107 -9.98 11.15 -23.77
N ILE A 108 -8.75 11.61 -23.57
CA ILE A 108 -8.30 12.97 -23.88
C ILE A 108 -7.22 12.88 -24.95
N LEU A 109 -7.41 13.59 -26.06
CA LEU A 109 -6.36 13.75 -27.07
C LEU A 109 -5.23 14.62 -26.49
N ARG A 110 -4.00 14.11 -26.52
CA ARG A 110 -2.79 14.81 -26.09
C ARG A 110 -1.75 14.79 -27.21
N ILE A 111 -0.86 15.78 -27.19
CA ILE A 111 0.23 15.92 -28.15
C ILE A 111 1.55 15.70 -27.39
N ARG A 112 2.41 14.83 -27.93
CA ARG A 112 3.75 14.59 -27.41
C ARG A 112 4.69 15.77 -27.74
N PRO A 113 5.85 15.89 -27.06
CA PRO A 113 6.85 16.90 -27.42
C PRO A 113 7.33 16.82 -28.88
N ASP A 114 7.26 15.65 -29.52
CA ASP A 114 7.60 15.42 -30.93
C ASP A 114 6.47 15.79 -31.92
N GLY A 115 5.33 16.28 -31.42
CA GLY A 115 4.16 16.65 -32.22
C GLY A 115 3.18 15.51 -32.52
N THR A 116 3.49 14.27 -32.13
CA THR A 116 2.58 13.14 -32.38
C THR A 116 1.38 13.14 -31.43
N GLU A 117 0.20 12.88 -31.99
CA GLU A 117 -1.03 12.76 -31.23
C GLU A 117 -1.17 11.38 -30.58
N TYR A 118 -1.65 11.35 -29.34
CA TYR A 118 -2.05 10.13 -28.67
C TYR A 118 -3.26 10.36 -27.77
N TYR A 119 -4.06 9.32 -27.58
CA TYR A 119 -5.15 9.37 -26.60
C TYR A 119 -4.64 8.96 -25.23
N TYR A 120 -4.69 9.89 -24.28
CA TYR A 120 -4.64 9.56 -22.86
C TYR A 120 -6.01 9.01 -22.43
N SER A 121 -6.07 7.71 -22.17
CA SER A 121 -7.29 7.03 -21.72
C SER A 121 -7.13 6.63 -20.26
N GLU A 122 -8.12 6.96 -19.43
CA GLU A 122 -8.18 6.58 -18.03
C GLU A 122 -9.56 5.96 -17.75
N GLY A 123 -9.60 4.74 -17.21
CA GLY A 123 -10.84 4.05 -16.88
C GLY A 123 -11.59 4.69 -15.71
N SER A 124 -12.88 4.40 -15.56
CA SER A 124 -13.62 4.80 -14.36
C SER A 124 -13.17 4.01 -13.13
N MET A 125 -13.37 4.58 -11.95
CA MET A 125 -13.26 3.88 -10.67
C MET A 125 -14.51 4.15 -9.82
N SER A 126 -14.68 3.38 -8.73
CA SER A 126 -15.76 3.62 -7.77
C SER A 126 -15.75 5.06 -7.29
N GLU A 127 -16.93 5.65 -7.10
CA GLU A 127 -17.10 7.03 -6.62
C GLU A 127 -16.59 7.21 -5.18
N TYR A 128 -16.75 6.17 -4.36
CA TYR A 128 -16.30 6.12 -2.97
C TYR A 128 -15.76 4.72 -2.62
N ASP A 129 -15.10 4.64 -1.47
CA ASP A 129 -14.45 3.47 -0.93
C ASP A 129 -15.45 2.60 -0.15
N SER A 130 -15.43 1.30 -0.40
CA SER A 130 -16.29 0.35 0.31
C SER A 130 -15.94 0.34 1.79
N LEU A 131 -16.97 0.33 2.64
CA LEU A 131 -16.80 0.21 4.07
C LEU A 131 -16.45 -1.22 4.50
N ASP A 132 -16.70 -2.21 3.65
CA ASP A 132 -16.51 -3.65 3.94
C ASP A 132 -15.13 -4.17 3.51
N LEU A 133 -14.30 -3.30 2.90
CA LEU A 133 -12.97 -3.66 2.42
C LEU A 133 -11.89 -2.95 3.25
N PRO A 134 -10.67 -3.52 3.34
CA PRO A 134 -9.53 -2.79 3.88
C PRO A 134 -9.22 -1.54 3.04
N GLY A 135 -8.56 -0.57 3.67
CA GLY A 135 -8.15 0.64 2.96
C GLY A 135 -7.08 0.37 1.90
N ARG A 136 -7.10 1.22 0.88
CA ARG A 136 -6.03 1.25 -0.14
C ARG A 136 -4.82 1.95 0.46
N THR A 137 -3.68 1.87 -0.22
CA THR A 137 -2.50 2.67 0.16
C THR A 137 -2.87 4.16 0.21
N MET A 138 -2.69 4.77 1.37
CA MET A 138 -2.80 6.22 1.54
C MET A 138 -1.59 6.89 0.89
N LEU A 139 -1.83 7.87 0.02
CA LEU A 139 -0.74 8.65 -0.60
C LEU A 139 -0.49 9.94 0.19
N THR A 140 0.70 10.51 0.04
CA THR A 140 1.05 11.82 0.63
C THR A 140 0.14 12.97 0.17
N SER A 141 -0.59 12.76 -0.92
CA SER A 141 -1.57 13.68 -1.49
C SER A 141 -3.00 13.50 -0.94
N GLU A 142 -3.21 12.67 0.08
CA GLU A 142 -4.52 12.36 0.67
C GLU A 142 -5.32 13.61 1.06
N GLY A 143 -4.67 14.63 1.62
CA GLY A 143 -5.31 15.91 1.98
C GLY A 143 -5.70 16.80 0.78
N SER A 144 -5.33 16.42 -0.45
CA SER A 144 -5.62 17.16 -1.68
C SER A 144 -6.77 16.54 -2.47
N VAL A 145 -7.20 17.19 -3.56
CA VAL A 145 -8.20 16.63 -4.47
C VAL A 145 -7.50 15.78 -5.52
N ASN A 146 -7.31 14.50 -5.22
CA ASN A 146 -6.70 13.51 -6.11
C ASN A 146 -7.67 12.36 -6.39
N ARG A 147 -7.59 11.76 -7.58
CA ARG A 147 -8.35 10.54 -7.95
C ARG A 147 -8.24 9.43 -6.89
N SER A 148 -7.06 9.28 -6.27
CA SER A 148 -6.76 8.23 -5.28
C SER A 148 -7.14 8.58 -3.84
N THR A 149 -7.53 9.83 -3.54
CA THR A 149 -7.96 10.23 -2.19
C THR A 149 -9.12 9.37 -1.73
N HIS A 150 -9.12 8.91 -0.48
CA HIS A 150 -10.20 8.13 0.11
C HIS A 150 -11.45 8.97 0.32
N ILE A 151 -12.58 8.42 -0.11
CA ILE A 151 -13.91 9.04 0.02
C ILE A 151 -14.83 8.00 0.60
N ILE A 152 -15.58 8.32 1.66
CA ILE A 152 -16.51 7.40 2.29
C ILE A 152 -17.86 8.08 2.55
N PRO A 153 -18.98 7.33 2.59
CA PRO A 153 -20.25 7.89 3.00
C PRO A 153 -20.21 8.24 4.49
N ASP A 154 -20.59 9.46 4.82
CA ASP A 154 -20.71 9.93 6.19
C ASP A 154 -21.80 9.17 6.96
N LYS A 155 -21.57 8.94 8.26
CA LYS A 155 -22.42 8.05 9.07
C LYS A 155 -23.75 8.70 9.41
N GLU A 156 -23.74 10.01 9.60
CA GLU A 156 -24.93 10.76 10.02
C GLU A 156 -25.77 11.17 8.82
N THR A 157 -25.10 11.67 7.79
CA THR A 157 -25.77 12.32 6.66
C THR A 157 -25.88 11.44 5.42
N GLY A 158 -25.13 10.33 5.34
CA GLY A 158 -25.01 9.50 4.14
C GLY A 158 -24.26 10.18 2.97
N LYS A 159 -23.88 11.45 3.11
CA LYS A 159 -23.17 12.21 2.07
C LYS A 159 -21.71 11.80 1.99
N LEU A 160 -21.11 11.91 0.81
CA LEU A 160 -19.68 11.61 0.64
C LEU A 160 -18.81 12.60 1.41
N ARG A 161 -17.78 12.09 2.08
CA ARG A 161 -16.79 12.88 2.81
C ARG A 161 -15.40 12.28 2.67
N LEU A 162 -14.40 13.11 2.96
CA LEU A 162 -13.02 12.64 3.12
C LEU A 162 -12.83 11.91 4.45
N LEU A 163 -11.78 11.09 4.53
CA LEU A 163 -11.29 10.60 5.82
C LEU A 163 -10.84 11.77 6.69
N THR A 164 -11.09 11.68 8.00
CA THR A 164 -10.55 12.64 8.96
C THR A 164 -9.08 12.34 9.27
N PRO A 165 -8.32 13.25 9.91
CA PRO A 165 -6.97 12.95 10.36
C PRO A 165 -6.90 11.75 11.31
N ILE A 166 -7.90 11.56 12.17
CA ILE A 166 -7.98 10.41 13.08
C ILE A 166 -8.22 9.11 12.30
N GLU A 167 -9.11 9.13 11.29
CA GLU A 167 -9.32 7.95 10.44
C GLU A 167 -8.07 7.63 9.61
N ALA A 168 -7.32 8.65 9.18
CA ALA A 168 -6.04 8.48 8.50
C ALA A 168 -4.96 7.85 9.41
N GLU A 169 -4.91 8.27 10.68
CA GLU A 169 -4.04 7.66 11.71
C GLU A 169 -4.39 6.21 11.93
N ARG A 170 -5.68 5.91 12.14
CA ARG A 170 -6.17 4.53 12.33
C ARG A 170 -5.95 3.65 11.10
N LEU A 171 -6.04 4.21 9.89
CA LEU A 171 -5.72 3.47 8.66
C LEU A 171 -4.26 2.99 8.66
N GLN A 172 -3.35 3.78 9.22
CA GLN A 172 -1.94 3.42 9.44
C GLN A 172 -1.70 2.72 10.79
N SER A 173 -2.76 2.37 11.52
CA SER A 173 -2.76 1.76 12.85
C SER A 173 -2.13 2.61 13.97
N PHE A 174 -2.03 3.92 13.78
CA PHE A 174 -1.64 4.85 14.85
C PHE A 174 -2.79 5.12 15.83
N PRO A 175 -2.49 5.47 17.09
CA PRO A 175 -3.47 5.99 18.03
C PRO A 175 -4.13 7.28 17.52
N ASP A 176 -5.34 7.56 18.02
CA ASP A 176 -6.04 8.81 17.75
C ASP A 176 -5.19 10.01 18.17
N ASP A 177 -5.15 11.03 17.31
CA ASP A 177 -4.42 12.28 17.53
C ASP A 177 -2.89 12.14 17.66
N TRP A 178 -2.33 11.02 17.21
CA TRP A 178 -0.88 10.81 17.16
C TRP A 178 -0.12 11.94 16.45
N THR A 179 -0.68 12.47 15.36
CA THR A 179 -0.09 13.58 14.60
C THR A 179 -0.59 14.96 15.05
N ASN A 180 -1.43 15.04 16.10
CA ASN A 180 -1.97 16.30 16.58
C ASN A 180 -0.98 17.07 17.47
N THR A 181 0.16 17.44 16.90
CA THR A 181 1.25 18.14 17.62
C THR A 181 1.17 19.67 17.44
N GLY A 182 0.00 20.21 17.09
CA GLY A 182 -0.18 21.59 16.66
C GLY A 182 0.09 21.84 15.17
N MET A 183 0.35 20.79 14.38
CA MET A 183 0.54 20.91 12.93
C MET A 183 -0.78 21.09 12.15
N PRO A 184 -0.78 21.71 10.97
CA PRO A 184 -1.96 21.80 10.11
C PRO A 184 -2.51 20.44 9.69
N GLU A 185 -3.82 20.31 9.48
CA GLU A 185 -4.45 19.04 9.07
C GLU A 185 -3.82 18.43 7.80
N ASN A 186 -3.52 19.25 6.79
CA ASN A 186 -2.84 18.78 5.58
C ASN A 186 -1.47 18.15 5.86
N ARG A 187 -0.77 18.59 6.91
CA ARG A 187 0.49 17.98 7.34
C ARG A 187 0.26 16.64 8.04
N ARG A 188 -0.84 16.48 8.77
CA ARG A 188 -1.24 15.19 9.36
C ARG A 188 -1.43 14.12 8.27
N TYR A 189 -2.17 14.43 7.21
CA TYR A 189 -2.33 13.54 6.06
C TYR A 189 -1.00 13.25 5.34
N PHE A 190 -0.15 14.27 5.16
CA PHE A 190 1.17 14.08 4.56
C PHE A 190 2.05 13.11 5.37
N MET A 191 2.02 13.20 6.71
CA MET A 191 2.73 12.26 7.57
C MET A 191 2.17 10.84 7.42
N MET A 192 0.85 10.68 7.45
CA MET A 192 0.21 9.37 7.31
C MET A 192 0.41 8.73 5.93
N GLY A 193 0.54 9.54 4.87
CA GLY A 193 0.88 9.04 3.53
C GLY A 193 2.34 8.60 3.37
N ASN A 194 3.24 8.94 4.30
CA ASN A 194 4.63 8.45 4.34
C ASN A 194 4.85 7.41 5.45
N ALA A 195 3.85 7.15 6.29
CA ALA A 195 3.99 6.29 7.45
C ALA A 195 4.00 4.81 7.06
N LEU A 196 4.58 4.00 7.94
CA LEU A 196 4.40 2.55 7.94
C LEU A 196 3.12 2.20 8.70
N VAL A 197 2.51 1.06 8.35
CA VAL A 197 1.40 0.51 9.15
C VAL A 197 1.99 -0.10 10.41
N THR A 198 1.76 0.52 11.58
CA THR A 198 2.42 0.12 12.84
C THR A 198 2.18 -1.34 13.22
N LYS A 199 0.97 -1.87 13.00
CA LYS A 199 0.66 -3.30 13.24
C LYS A 199 1.54 -4.27 12.45
N VAL A 200 1.99 -3.89 11.25
CA VAL A 200 2.94 -4.71 10.46
C VAL A 200 4.29 -4.74 11.18
N ILE A 201 4.72 -3.59 11.70
CA ILE A 201 5.99 -3.45 12.43
C ILE A 201 5.93 -4.18 13.77
N ASP A 202 4.83 -4.06 14.52
CA ASP A 202 4.61 -4.76 15.79
C ASP A 202 4.73 -6.28 15.65
N ARG A 203 4.41 -6.81 14.46
CA ARG A 203 4.51 -8.24 14.16
C ARG A 203 5.92 -8.67 13.74
N VAL A 204 6.65 -7.78 13.08
CA VAL A 204 8.02 -8.04 12.61
C VAL A 204 9.06 -7.82 13.73
N GLU A 205 8.83 -6.87 14.63
CA GLU A 205 9.78 -6.47 15.68
C GLU A 205 10.25 -7.64 16.56
N PRO A 206 9.38 -8.52 17.10
CA PRO A 206 9.83 -9.58 18.00
C PRO A 206 10.77 -10.57 17.32
N VAL A 207 10.51 -10.86 16.03
CA VAL A 207 11.35 -11.75 15.21
C VAL A 207 12.71 -11.12 14.96
N LEU A 208 12.73 -9.83 14.62
CA LEU A 208 13.99 -9.09 14.42
C LEU A 208 14.80 -8.99 15.71
N ARG A 209 14.14 -8.67 16.83
CA ARG A 209 14.79 -8.57 18.14
C ARG A 209 15.47 -9.89 18.50
N GLU A 210 14.78 -11.01 18.35
CA GLU A 210 15.35 -12.32 18.62
C GLU A 210 16.59 -12.58 17.76
N ILE A 211 16.57 -12.27 16.46
CA ILE A 211 17.73 -12.44 15.58
C ILE A 211 18.90 -11.58 16.06
N ILE A 212 18.66 -10.31 16.36
CA ILE A 212 19.70 -9.36 16.80
C ILE A 212 20.30 -9.76 18.16
N GLU A 213 19.50 -10.28 19.09
CA GLU A 213 19.98 -10.74 20.40
C GLU A 213 20.85 -12.00 20.33
N HIS A 214 20.80 -12.74 19.21
CA HIS A 214 21.58 -13.96 18.99
C HIS A 214 22.72 -13.79 17.96
N GLU A 215 22.98 -12.55 17.48
CA GLU A 215 24.18 -12.19 16.70
C GLU A 215 25.38 -11.89 17.61
#